data_AF-A0A9X8IUQ9-F1
#
_entry.id   AF-A0A9X8IUQ9-F1
#
_cell.length_a   1.000
_cell.length_b   1.000
_cell.length_c   1.000
_cell.angle_alpha   90.00
_cell.angle_beta   90.00
_cell.angle_gamma   90.00
#
_symmetry.space_group_name_H-M   'P 1'
#
loop_
_entity.id
_entity.type
_entity.pdbx_description
1 polymer ?
#
loop_
_entity_poly.entity_id
_entity_poly.type
_entity_poly.pdbx_seq_one_letter_code
_entity_poly.pdbx_strand_id
1 'polypeptide(L)' 'MWIDTIYILKDLKDEKEISEITFFYKYPLVDAYGNEKKDNVMKLQFNRETLDKINYDNLLHDNLPKIANQYWEHPALTKK' A
#
# COMPACT_ATOMS: atom_id res chain seq x y z
N MET A 1 4.22 6.63 1.90
CA MET A 1 3.28 5.55 1.51
C MET A 1 4.06 4.33 1.07
N TRP A 2 4.63 4.30 -0.14
CA TRP A 2 5.32 3.10 -0.66
C TRP A 2 6.49 2.60 0.18
N ILE A 3 7.44 3.48 0.50
CA ILE A 3 8.61 3.13 1.31
C ILE A 3 8.19 2.66 2.71
N ASP A 4 7.24 3.37 3.33
CA ASP A 4 6.69 2.99 4.64
C ASP A 4 6.01 1.62 4.59
N THR A 5 5.28 1.30 3.50
CA THR A 5 4.70 -0.03 3.29
C THR A 5 5.80 -1.09 3.31
N ILE A 6 6.91 -0.90 2.58
CA ILE A 6 8.00 -1.88 2.53
C ILE A 6 8.61 -2.09 3.92
N TYR A 7 8.88 -1.01 4.66
CA TYR A 7 9.44 -1.11 6.00
C TYR A 7 8.52 -1.87 6.95
N ILE A 8 7.22 -1.53 6.98
CA ILE A 8 6.25 -2.21 7.83
C ILE A 8 6.13 -3.69 7.46
N LEU A 9 6.08 -4.02 6.15
CA LEU A 9 6.04 -5.41 5.73
C LEU A 9 7.32 -6.17 6.10
N LYS A 10 8.49 -5.53 6.00
CA LYS A 10 9.77 -6.11 6.37
C LYS A 10 9.83 -6.42 7.87
N ASP A 11 9.31 -5.52 8.71
CA ASP A 11 9.28 -5.70 10.16
C ASP A 11 8.31 -6.82 10.57
N LEU A 12 7.22 -7.02 9.82
CA LEU A 12 6.18 -8.02 10.10
C LEU A 12 6.38 -9.37 9.39
N LYS A 13 7.44 -9.53 8.57
CA LYS A 13 7.61 -10.72 7.71
C LYS A 13 7.74 -12.03 8.50
N ASP A 14 8.30 -11.96 9.71
CA ASP A 14 8.60 -13.11 10.56
C ASP A 14 7.41 -13.50 11.47
N GLU A 15 6.38 -12.65 11.56
CA GLU A 15 5.16 -12.89 12.33
C GLU A 15 4.22 -13.85 11.61
N LYS A 16 4.50 -15.16 11.65
CA LYS A 16 3.81 -16.18 10.84
C LYS A 16 2.30 -16.34 11.13
N GLU A 17 1.81 -15.84 12.26
CA GLU A 17 0.38 -15.87 12.60
C GLU A 17 -0.46 -14.87 11.78
N ILE A 18 0.16 -13.87 11.15
CA ILE A 18 -0.57 -12.89 10.33
C ILE A 18 -0.95 -13.55 8.99
N SER A 19 -2.23 -13.76 8.73
CA SER A 19 -2.67 -14.30 7.43
C SER A 19 -2.66 -13.25 6.31
N GLU A 20 -2.87 -11.99 6.66
CA GLU A 20 -3.06 -10.89 5.72
C GLU A 20 -2.76 -9.52 6.36
N ILE A 21 -2.21 -8.60 5.56
CA ILE A 21 -1.98 -7.21 5.93
C ILE A 21 -2.67 -6.32 4.90
N THR A 22 -3.52 -5.40 5.37
CA THR A 22 -4.16 -4.38 4.52
C THR A 22 -3.78 -2.98 4.98
N PHE A 23 -3.25 -2.17 4.06
CA PHE A 23 -2.96 -0.76 4.27
C PHE A 23 -4.07 0.11 3.70
N PHE A 24 -4.49 1.11 4.48
CA PHE A 24 -5.39 2.18 4.04
C PHE A 24 -4.70 3.52 4.27
N TYR A 25 -4.18 4.13 3.22
CA TYR A 25 -3.60 5.47 3.31
C TYR A 25 -4.68 6.52 3.15
N LYS A 26 -4.70 7.49 4.07
CA LYS A 26 -5.60 8.64 4.04
C LYS A 26 -4.83 9.92 3.85
N TYR A 27 -5.28 10.76 2.93
CA TYR A 27 -4.68 12.07 2.67
C TYR A 27 -5.78 13.11 2.43
N PRO A 28 -5.55 14.39 2.77
CA PRO A 28 -6.47 15.45 2.39
C PRO A 28 -6.61 15.58 0.87
N LEU A 29 -7.84 15.60 0.40
CA LEU A 29 -8.21 15.84 -0.99
C LEU A 29 -8.97 17.17 -1.07
N VAL A 30 -8.69 17.94 -2.11
CA VAL A 30 -9.39 19.20 -2.38
C VAL A 30 -10.24 19.01 -3.63
N ASP A 31 -11.52 19.31 -3.55
CA ASP A 31 -12.43 19.24 -4.69
C ASP A 31 -12.26 20.44 -5.64
N ALA A 32 -12.98 20.43 -6.78
CA ALA A 32 -12.93 21.51 -7.77
C ALA A 32 -13.44 22.87 -7.25
N TYR A 33 -14.11 22.88 -6.09
CA TYR A 33 -14.64 24.07 -5.43
C TYR A 33 -13.75 24.54 -4.26
N GLY A 34 -12.64 23.85 -3.99
CA GLY A 34 -11.69 24.20 -2.92
C GLY A 34 -12.04 23.61 -1.55
N ASN A 35 -12.99 22.68 -1.44
CA ASN A 35 -13.31 22.05 -0.16
C ASN A 35 -12.31 20.92 0.14
N GLU A 36 -11.73 20.95 1.35
CA GLU A 36 -10.81 19.91 1.83
C GLU A 36 -11.56 18.79 2.57
N LYS A 37 -11.27 17.54 2.23
CA LYS A 37 -11.74 16.36 2.95
C LYS A 37 -10.62 15.31 3.05
N LYS A 38 -10.42 14.75 4.24
CA LYS A 38 -9.52 13.61 4.42
C LYS A 38 -10.21 12.32 3.98
N ASP A 39 -9.71 11.67 2.93
CA ASP A 39 -10.27 10.43 2.40
C ASP A 39 -9.18 9.37 2.12
N ASN A 40 -9.59 8.13 1.86
CA ASN A 40 -8.69 7.07 1.43
C ASN A 40 -8.14 7.39 0.04
N VAL A 41 -6.82 7.37 -0.09
CA VAL A 41 -6.13 7.62 -1.36
C VAL A 41 -5.44 6.39 -1.92
N MET A 42 -5.22 5.36 -1.10
CA MET A 42 -4.60 4.13 -1.53
C MET A 42 -4.98 2.95 -0.61
N LYS A 43 -5.22 1.79 -1.22
CA LYS A 43 -5.39 0.50 -0.56
C LYS A 43 -4.38 -0.51 -1.13
N LEU A 44 -3.67 -1.20 -0.25
CA LEU A 44 -2.79 -2.33 -0.60
C LEU A 44 -3.13 -3.51 0.30
N GLN A 45 -3.21 -4.71 -0.24
CA GLN A 45 -3.46 -5.94 0.52
C GLN A 45 -2.44 -7.00 0.15
N PHE A 46 -1.87 -7.66 1.15
CA PHE A 46 -0.87 -8.71 1.02
C PHE A 46 -1.26 -9.91 1.89
N ASN A 47 -1.44 -11.07 1.28
CA ASN A 47 -1.64 -12.33 1.98
C ASN A 47 -0.29 -12.98 2.35
N ARG A 48 -0.33 -13.98 3.23
CA ARG A 48 0.87 -14.71 3.69
C ARG A 48 1.73 -15.24 2.54
N GLU A 49 1.12 -15.85 1.52
CA GLU A 49 1.85 -16.39 0.36
C GLU A 49 2.67 -15.30 -0.35
N THR A 50 2.12 -14.10 -0.49
CA THR A 50 2.80 -12.97 -1.10
C THR A 50 3.90 -12.44 -0.19
N LEU A 51 3.62 -12.28 1.11
CA LEU A 51 4.59 -11.80 2.10
C LEU A 51 5.84 -12.68 2.17
N ASP A 52 5.68 -14.00 2.06
CA ASP A 52 6.79 -14.96 2.12
C ASP A 52 7.61 -15.00 0.81
N LYS A 53 7.07 -14.54 -0.32
CA LYS A 53 7.75 -14.47 -1.63
C LYS A 53 8.61 -13.21 -1.82
N ILE A 54 8.41 -12.17 -1.00
CA ILE A 54 9.07 -10.87 -1.18
C ILE A 54 10.54 -10.94 -0.75
N ASN A 55 11.43 -10.49 -1.63
CA ASN A 55 12.81 -10.14 -1.29
C ASN A 55 12.86 -8.67 -0.81
N TYR A 56 12.64 -8.46 0.49
CA TYR A 56 12.50 -7.12 1.10
C TYR A 56 13.72 -6.21 0.93
N ASP A 57 14.92 -6.77 0.77
CA ASP A 57 16.15 -5.99 0.63
C ASP A 57 16.34 -5.46 -0.80
N ASN A 58 15.64 -6.05 -1.78
CA ASN A 58 15.79 -5.71 -3.20
C ASN A 58 14.46 -5.28 -3.86
N LEU A 59 13.36 -5.22 -3.10
CA LEU A 59 12.06 -4.83 -3.62
C LEU A 59 12.06 -3.34 -4.01
N LEU A 60 11.84 -3.06 -5.29
CA LEU A 60 11.58 -1.71 -5.76
C LEU A 60 10.15 -1.30 -5.40
N HIS A 61 10.00 -0.09 -4.86
CA HIS A 61 8.71 0.44 -4.42
C HIS A 61 7.65 0.52 -5.54
N ASP A 62 8.08 0.78 -6.77
CA ASP A 62 7.22 0.79 -7.96
C ASP A 62 6.59 -0.57 -8.29
N ASN A 63 7.12 -1.66 -7.71
CA ASN A 63 6.56 -3.00 -7.89
C ASN A 63 5.49 -3.35 -6.86
N LEU A 64 5.32 -2.58 -5.77
CA LEU A 64 4.30 -2.84 -4.75
C LEU A 64 2.88 -3.00 -5.33
N PRO A 65 2.39 -2.12 -6.24
CA PRO A 65 1.09 -2.29 -6.88
C PRO A 65 0.93 -3.61 -7.63
N LYS A 66 2.02 -4.13 -8.19
CA LYS A 66 2.03 -5.33 -9.04
C LYS A 66 2.04 -6.62 -8.23
N ILE A 67 2.65 -6.59 -7.05
CA ILE A 67 2.77 -7.77 -6.19
C ILE A 67 1.66 -7.83 -5.14
N ALA A 68 0.96 -6.72 -4.87
CA ALA A 68 -0.18 -6.73 -3.96
C ALA A 68 -1.32 -7.61 -4.48
N ASN A 69 -1.95 -8.37 -3.59
CA ASN A 69 -3.13 -9.17 -3.93
C ASN A 69 -4.33 -8.29 -4.27
N GLN A 70 -4.43 -7.13 -3.62
CA GLN A 70 -5.34 -6.07 -4.03
C GLN A 70 -4.62 -4.73 -4.01
N TYR A 71 -4.84 -3.96 -5.08
CA TYR A 71 -4.37 -2.60 -5.20
C TYR A 71 -5.50 -1.69 -5.66
N TRP A 72 -5.65 -0.56 -5.00
CA TRP A 72 -6.51 0.53 -5.44
C TRP A 72 -5.84 1.85 -5.09
N GLU A 73 -5.91 2.81 -6.00
CA GLU A 73 -5.48 4.18 -5.80
C GLU A 73 -6.60 5.14 -6.19
N HIS A 74 -6.69 6.25 -5.49
CA HIS A 74 -7.65 7.29 -5.83
C HIS A 74 -7.25 7.93 -7.17
N PRO A 75 -8.21 8.25 -8.07
CA PRO A 75 -7.91 8.83 -9.38
C PRO A 75 -7.11 10.13 -9.37
N ALA A 76 -7.08 10.84 -8.23
CA ALA A 76 -6.26 12.03 -8.03
C ALA A 76 -4.74 11.72 -7.97
N LEU A 77 -4.36 10.47 -7.72
CA LEU A 77 -2.96 10.01 -7.67
C LEU A 77 -2.53 9.27 -8.93
N THR A 78 -3.47 8.73 -9.70
CA THR A 78 -3.18 8.07 -10.97
C THR A 78 -2.71 9.10 -11.99
N LYS A 79 -1.44 9.01 -12.45
CA LYS A 79 -0.97 9.81 -13.58
C LYS A 79 -1.71 9.38 -14.85
N LYS A 80 -2.33 10.33 -15.54
CA LYS A 80 -2.79 10.18 -16.93
C LYS A 80 -1.61 10.26 -17.89
#